data_AF-B3LKI9-F1
#
_entry.id   AF-B3LKI9-F1
#
_cell.length_a   1.000
_cell.length_b   1.000
_cell.length_c   1.000
_cell.angle_alpha   90.00
_cell.angle_beta   90.00
_cell.angle_gamma   90.00
#
_symmetry.space_group_name_H-M   'P 1'
#
loop_
_entity.id
_entity.type
_entity.pdbx_description
1 polymer ?
#
loop_
_entity_poly.entity_id
_entity_poly.type
_entity_poly.pdbx_seq_one_letter_code
_entity_poly.pdbx_strand_id
1 'polypeptide(L)'
;MVAYSPIIATYGNRAEQFLETDSDFAKYHAKLNKKLQHLRSRCHLVTKDTKKYSSKNKYGEINSEDYDNKTKLIGVLILLHAERDLALAETLKLRARQRGKLKKSEEKVLSTRLKKACKTADKLVNVTQNEQQWITRAQYLAFAKLVHSEYLINGKRFKRKDNAKISNNLALVFAALEHLKNLSLLAEEVVDNIVNKYQYSLKQYAGNLITTPEINNFIVERVQSDENKDDELVKLLLDNGFNMKKITTSTEDQKATTNINWRSFNAKIIDAEVAQFLEQGLSIHPTQITQYTQRLSKLEKALDRHEFFIANHDDQDDIDEMVENSSENNQIILAYIKYNILLTSISRERDLFTHLWNQWLKLNTSLPSKLTKYKEMERIVKNLTKYLSDIMELPGVYSDDELLSQLDLCKLYFQLFLNTGCLSVLYQSKGRYMEALALYVDAYRRLENKLSEIESLDEILLPANLLSLNSVRSLQKRIENGGNSVITLAEYEKRNHGGSLGKYDLTVIEKLDSKKILPTDIQLKNLFPLKPKMLPIPSKPTLFDLAFNYITYDKQEPSASQVKDSVTETESISQTPISNEQTEGEPKKKRGFLGLFGR
;
A
#
# COMPACT_ATOMS: atom_id res chain seq x y z
N MET A 1 -5.15 38.86 11.94
CA MET A 1 -4.34 38.78 13.18
C MET A 1 -4.29 37.31 13.58
N VAL A 2 -3.09 36.75 13.77
CA VAL A 2 -2.94 35.34 14.18
C VAL A 2 -3.39 35.21 15.63
N ALA A 3 -4.58 34.62 15.85
CA ALA A 3 -5.08 34.33 17.18
C ALA A 3 -4.21 33.26 17.86
N TYR A 4 -3.85 33.46 19.13
CA TYR A 4 -3.25 32.38 19.89
C TYR A 4 -4.32 31.30 20.14
N SER A 5 -3.99 30.04 19.85
CA SER A 5 -4.90 28.90 20.06
C SER A 5 -4.45 28.05 21.26
N PRO A 6 -5.14 28.16 22.43
CA PRO A 6 -4.92 27.30 23.58
C PRO A 6 -5.09 25.80 23.28
N ILE A 7 -6.05 25.44 22.43
CA ILE A 7 -6.35 24.03 22.11
C ILE A 7 -5.23 23.45 21.24
N ILE A 8 -4.74 24.18 20.23
CA ILE A 8 -3.58 23.75 19.44
C ILE A 8 -2.34 23.63 20.32
N ALA A 9 -2.12 24.59 21.24
CA ALA A 9 -0.97 24.55 22.15
C ALA A 9 -0.98 23.37 23.15
N THR A 10 -2.12 22.72 23.34
CA THR A 10 -2.29 21.56 24.24
C THR A 10 -2.56 20.29 23.43
N TYR A 11 -3.80 20.05 23.05
CA TYR A 11 -4.24 18.88 22.29
C TYR A 11 -3.66 18.81 20.88
N GLY A 12 -3.46 19.95 20.20
CA GLY A 12 -2.78 19.98 18.89
C GLY A 12 -1.35 19.45 18.99
N ASN A 13 -0.58 19.92 19.97
CA ASN A 13 0.76 19.40 20.27
C ASN A 13 0.79 17.89 20.61
N ARG A 14 -0.30 17.34 21.15
CA ARG A 14 -0.41 15.88 21.40
C ARG A 14 -0.60 15.13 20.08
N ALA A 15 -1.45 15.64 19.20
CA ALA A 15 -1.70 15.08 17.87
C ALA A 15 -0.45 15.13 16.99
N GLU A 16 0.24 16.27 16.93
CA GLU A 16 1.49 16.44 16.16
C GLU A 16 2.62 15.51 16.63
N GLN A 17 2.67 15.19 17.92
CA GLN A 17 3.71 14.31 18.49
C GLN A 17 3.30 12.84 18.51
N PHE A 18 2.11 12.49 18.00
CA PHE A 18 1.58 11.12 17.97
C PHE A 18 1.78 10.38 19.31
N LEU A 19 1.31 11.00 20.40
CA LEU A 19 1.48 10.44 21.74
C LEU A 19 0.55 9.24 21.96
N GLU A 20 1.07 8.02 21.83
CA GLU A 20 0.29 6.78 21.99
C GLU A 20 0.65 6.01 23.27
N THR A 21 1.95 5.92 23.61
CA THR A 21 2.41 5.09 24.73
C THR A 21 2.54 5.86 26.05
N ASP A 22 2.55 5.14 27.17
CA ASP A 22 2.79 5.75 28.48
C ASP A 22 4.19 6.39 28.59
N SER A 23 5.16 5.82 27.87
CA SER A 23 6.53 6.34 27.76
C SER A 23 6.57 7.70 27.04
N ASP A 24 5.72 7.88 26.02
CA ASP A 24 5.67 9.12 25.24
C ASP A 24 5.03 10.25 26.05
N PHE A 25 3.92 9.96 26.74
CA PHE A 25 3.33 10.93 27.68
C PHE A 25 4.28 11.28 28.84
N ALA A 26 5.12 10.34 29.29
CA ALA A 26 6.14 10.63 30.30
C ALA A 26 7.23 11.58 29.79
N LYS A 27 7.70 11.39 28.55
CA LYS A 27 8.63 12.30 27.87
C LYS A 27 7.98 13.67 27.62
N TYR A 28 6.73 13.70 27.18
CA TYR A 28 5.95 14.92 26.98
C TYR A 28 5.80 15.72 28.28
N HIS A 29 5.44 15.04 29.38
CA HIS A 29 5.40 15.63 30.71
C HIS A 29 6.76 16.23 31.14
N ALA A 30 7.88 15.56 30.84
CA ALA A 30 9.22 16.09 31.11
C ALA A 30 9.53 17.34 30.26
N LYS A 31 9.17 17.35 28.97
CA LYS A 31 9.30 18.51 28.09
C LYS A 31 8.49 19.70 28.60
N LEU A 32 7.24 19.46 29.02
CA LEU A 32 6.38 20.49 29.61
C LEU A 32 6.98 21.10 30.88
N ASN A 33 7.61 20.29 31.74
CA ASN A 33 8.30 20.82 32.93
C ASN A 33 9.43 21.78 32.58
N LYS A 34 10.26 21.44 31.59
CA LYS A 34 11.32 22.34 31.10
C LYS A 34 10.73 23.64 30.51
N LYS A 35 9.68 23.51 29.68
CA LYS A 35 8.98 24.67 29.09
C LYS A 35 8.38 25.59 30.16
N LEU A 36 7.76 25.02 31.20
CA LEU A 36 7.23 25.77 32.34
C LEU A 36 8.33 26.49 33.13
N GLN A 37 9.51 25.88 33.30
CA GLN A 37 10.64 26.54 33.96
C GLN A 37 11.09 27.79 33.17
N HIS A 38 11.22 27.67 31.85
CA HIS A 38 11.56 28.81 30.98
C HIS A 38 10.46 29.88 30.95
N LEU A 39 9.18 29.48 30.96
CA LEU A 39 8.08 30.45 31.02
C LEU A 39 8.05 31.18 32.37
N ARG A 40 8.31 30.49 33.49
CA ARG A 40 8.41 31.14 34.80
C ARG A 40 9.55 32.15 34.86
N SER A 41 10.70 31.87 34.23
CA SER A 41 11.79 32.86 34.16
C SER A 41 11.43 34.05 33.28
N ARG A 42 10.79 33.82 32.12
CA ARG A 42 10.34 34.89 31.21
C ARG A 42 9.27 35.79 31.82
N CYS A 43 8.34 35.22 32.59
CA CYS A 43 7.32 36.00 33.30
C CYS A 43 7.82 36.56 34.64
N HIS A 44 9.11 36.45 34.97
CA HIS A 44 9.71 36.91 36.23
C HIS A 44 9.05 36.38 37.52
N LEU A 45 8.51 35.15 37.45
CA LEU A 45 7.83 34.45 38.56
C LEU A 45 8.77 33.52 39.35
N VAL A 46 10.08 33.58 39.09
CA VAL A 46 11.09 32.78 39.81
C VAL A 46 11.36 33.40 41.18
N THR A 47 11.14 32.61 42.23
CA THR A 47 11.45 32.98 43.62
C THR A 47 12.79 32.38 44.03
N LYS A 48 13.79 33.22 44.30
CA LYS A 48 15.13 32.78 44.74
C LYS A 48 15.19 32.39 46.22
N ASP A 49 14.27 32.93 47.03
CA ASP A 49 14.21 32.65 48.47
C ASP A 49 13.48 31.33 48.74
N THR A 50 14.25 30.26 48.95
CA THR A 50 13.74 28.91 49.21
C THR A 50 13.26 28.70 50.64
N LYS A 51 13.71 29.52 51.61
CA LYS A 51 13.35 29.38 53.04
C LYS A 51 11.94 29.89 53.34
N LYS A 52 11.50 30.95 52.65
CA LYS A 52 10.14 31.52 52.77
C LYS A 52 9.36 31.46 51.44
N TYR A 53 9.43 30.31 50.77
CA TYR A 53 8.84 30.13 49.44
C TYR A 53 7.33 30.39 49.42
N SER A 54 6.58 29.87 50.41
CA SER A 54 5.11 29.95 50.41
C SER A 54 4.58 31.38 50.53
N SER A 55 5.24 32.24 51.31
CA SER A 55 4.82 33.63 51.52
C SER A 55 5.30 34.58 50.42
N LYS A 56 6.26 34.15 49.59
CA LYS A 56 6.82 34.95 48.48
C LYS A 56 6.42 34.40 47.11
N ASN A 57 5.43 33.50 47.06
CA ASN A 57 5.06 32.80 45.85
C ASN A 57 4.24 33.68 44.89
N LYS A 58 4.95 34.33 43.97
CA LYS A 58 4.37 35.19 42.92
C LYS A 58 3.36 34.46 42.01
N TYR A 59 3.45 33.14 41.85
CA TYR A 59 2.52 32.38 40.99
C TYR A 59 1.12 32.27 41.62
N GLY A 60 1.03 32.29 42.95
CA GLY A 60 -0.24 32.25 43.68
C GLY A 60 -1.03 33.56 43.52
N GLU A 61 -0.33 34.68 43.47
CA GLU A 61 -0.86 36.06 43.52
C GLU A 61 -1.22 36.64 42.14
N ILE A 62 -1.04 35.88 41.05
CA ILE A 62 -1.40 36.34 39.69
C ILE A 62 -2.90 36.66 39.62
N ASN A 63 -3.22 37.89 39.24
CA ASN A 63 -4.57 38.43 39.01
C ASN A 63 -4.81 38.75 37.53
N SER A 64 -6.04 39.13 37.18
CA SER A 64 -6.43 39.49 35.81
C SER A 64 -5.69 40.73 35.28
N GLU A 65 -5.39 41.70 36.15
CA GLU A 65 -4.60 42.89 35.78
C GLU A 65 -3.17 42.55 35.35
N ASP A 66 -2.56 41.50 35.92
CA ASP A 66 -1.23 41.07 35.52
C ASP A 66 -1.21 40.47 34.11
N TYR A 67 -2.32 39.85 33.71
CA TYR A 67 -2.47 39.28 32.37
C TYR A 67 -2.49 40.38 31.30
N ASP A 68 -3.24 41.45 31.56
CA ASP A 68 -3.41 42.57 30.64
C ASP A 68 -2.18 43.49 30.61
N ASN A 69 -1.63 43.83 31.80
CA ASN A 69 -0.58 44.86 31.92
C ASN A 69 0.84 44.33 31.75
N LYS A 70 1.14 43.09 32.17
CA LYS A 70 2.52 42.55 32.12
C LYS A 70 2.75 41.76 30.84
N THR A 71 2.09 40.62 30.68
CA THR A 71 2.29 39.76 29.51
C THR A 71 1.19 38.71 29.34
N LYS A 72 0.62 38.61 28.14
CA LYS A 72 -0.32 37.52 27.75
C LYS A 72 0.28 36.10 27.88
N LEU A 73 1.61 35.97 27.97
CA LEU A 73 2.31 34.70 28.23
C LEU A 73 1.92 34.05 29.57
N ILE A 74 1.36 34.83 30.51
CA ILE A 74 0.85 34.32 31.79
C ILE A 74 -0.30 33.31 31.56
N GLY A 75 -1.19 33.57 30.60
CA GLY A 75 -2.26 32.62 30.23
C GLY A 75 -1.68 31.30 29.72
N VAL A 76 -0.67 31.38 28.84
CA VAL A 76 0.05 30.19 28.32
C VAL A 76 0.74 29.42 29.44
N LEU A 77 1.32 30.11 30.42
CA LEU A 77 1.96 29.47 31.57
C LEU A 77 0.96 28.69 32.42
N ILE A 78 -0.20 29.28 32.73
CA ILE A 78 -1.23 28.63 33.54
C ILE A 78 -1.86 27.46 32.77
N LEU A 79 -2.11 27.64 31.47
CA LEU A 79 -2.60 26.59 30.57
C LEU A 79 -1.66 25.37 30.56
N LEU A 80 -0.37 25.59 30.29
CA LEU A 80 0.62 24.49 30.25
C LEU A 80 0.85 23.85 31.62
N HIS A 81 0.54 24.56 32.72
CA HIS A 81 0.60 23.99 34.06
C HIS A 81 -0.53 22.98 34.29
N ALA A 82 -1.75 23.30 33.85
CA ALA A 82 -2.87 22.35 33.86
C ALA A 82 -2.57 21.16 32.93
N GLU A 83 -2.06 21.43 31.72
CA GLU A 83 -1.69 20.41 30.74
C GLU A 83 -0.63 19.43 31.25
N ARG A 84 0.35 19.92 32.01
CA ARG A 84 1.33 19.04 32.67
C ARG A 84 0.64 18.05 33.62
N ASP A 85 -0.27 18.52 34.46
CA ASP A 85 -0.95 17.64 35.41
C ASP A 85 -1.90 16.64 34.68
N LEU A 86 -2.47 17.03 33.53
CA LEU A 86 -3.22 16.12 32.63
C LEU A 86 -2.32 15.08 31.97
N ALA A 87 -1.15 15.47 31.46
CA ALA A 87 -0.20 14.54 30.83
C ALA A 87 0.22 13.45 31.82
N LEU A 88 0.48 13.81 33.07
CA LEU A 88 0.76 12.83 34.12
C LEU A 88 -0.46 11.93 34.40
N ALA A 89 -1.68 12.48 34.41
CA ALA A 89 -2.89 11.68 34.55
C ALA A 89 -3.03 10.65 33.42
N GLU A 90 -2.78 11.02 32.17
CA GLU A 90 -2.80 10.11 31.02
C GLU A 90 -1.74 9.01 31.12
N THR A 91 -0.50 9.30 31.55
CA THR A 91 0.50 8.24 31.79
C THR A 91 0.00 7.17 32.76
N LEU A 92 -0.71 7.56 33.81
CA LEU A 92 -1.23 6.63 34.82
C LEU A 92 -2.41 5.82 34.26
N LYS A 93 -3.29 6.45 33.46
CA LYS A 93 -4.40 5.76 32.78
C LYS A 93 -3.87 4.71 31.80
N LEU A 94 -2.87 5.05 30.97
CA LEU A 94 -2.28 4.12 30.00
C LEU A 94 -1.57 2.95 30.69
N ARG A 95 -0.81 3.19 31.76
CA ARG A 95 -0.22 2.12 32.58
C ARG A 95 -1.27 1.20 33.19
N ALA A 96 -2.39 1.75 33.63
CA ALA A 96 -3.49 0.96 34.16
C ALA A 96 -4.13 0.08 33.08
N ARG A 97 -4.30 0.60 31.85
CA ARG A 97 -4.78 -0.18 30.69
C ARG A 97 -3.83 -1.32 30.35
N GLN A 98 -2.53 -1.06 30.23
CA GLN A 98 -1.50 -2.08 29.97
C GLN A 98 -1.48 -3.19 31.02
N ARG A 99 -1.75 -2.85 32.30
CA ARG A 99 -1.77 -3.81 33.41
C ARG A 99 -3.14 -4.44 33.66
N GLY A 100 -4.20 -3.97 33.00
CA GLY A 100 -5.59 -4.32 33.28
C GLY A 100 -6.16 -3.79 34.61
N LYS A 101 -5.36 -3.14 35.46
CA LYS A 101 -5.80 -2.57 36.75
C LYS A 101 -4.99 -1.36 37.18
N LEU A 102 -5.65 -0.41 37.83
CA LEU A 102 -5.03 0.77 38.44
C LEU A 102 -4.60 0.46 39.88
N LYS A 103 -3.35 0.77 40.25
CA LYS A 103 -2.88 0.59 41.64
C LYS A 103 -3.54 1.63 42.55
N LYS A 104 -3.90 1.26 43.78
CA LYS A 104 -4.51 2.20 44.77
C LYS A 104 -3.67 3.46 45.02
N SER A 105 -2.35 3.34 45.04
CA SER A 105 -1.44 4.49 45.16
C SER A 105 -1.50 5.40 43.93
N GLU A 106 -1.52 4.83 42.73
CA GLU A 106 -1.64 5.55 41.45
C GLU A 106 -3.02 6.22 41.33
N GLU A 107 -4.10 5.59 41.79
CA GLU A 107 -5.46 6.15 41.84
C GLU A 107 -5.53 7.41 42.71
N LYS A 108 -4.88 7.38 43.88
CA LYS A 108 -4.77 8.57 44.75
C LYS A 108 -3.99 9.69 44.05
N VAL A 109 -2.93 9.37 43.31
CA VAL A 109 -2.16 10.36 42.55
C VAL A 109 -2.98 10.92 41.38
N LEU A 110 -3.60 10.06 40.58
CA LEU A 110 -4.46 10.43 39.45
C LEU A 110 -5.53 11.44 39.89
N SER A 111 -6.28 11.07 40.93
CA SER A 111 -7.37 11.90 41.44
C SER A 111 -6.91 13.22 42.05
N THR A 112 -5.72 13.26 42.69
CA THR A 112 -5.15 14.51 43.22
C THR A 112 -4.59 15.40 42.13
N ARG A 113 -4.02 14.84 41.05
CA ARG A 113 -3.52 15.59 39.89
C ARG A 113 -4.65 16.19 39.07
N LEU A 114 -5.70 15.42 38.78
CA LEU A 114 -6.89 15.96 38.09
C LEU A 114 -7.58 17.06 38.90
N LYS A 115 -7.66 16.93 40.23
CA LYS A 115 -8.19 18.01 41.10
C LYS A 115 -7.32 19.27 41.04
N LYS A 116 -6.00 19.13 40.95
CA LYS A 116 -5.08 20.27 40.78
C LYS A 116 -5.25 20.91 39.40
N ALA A 117 -5.38 20.10 38.35
CA ALA A 117 -5.63 20.55 36.99
C ALA A 117 -6.92 21.40 36.89
N CYS A 118 -8.00 20.97 37.56
CA CYS A 118 -9.25 21.75 37.64
C CYS A 118 -9.01 23.10 38.32
N LYS A 119 -8.37 23.12 39.49
CA LYS A 119 -8.05 24.38 40.19
C LYS A 119 -7.20 25.33 39.35
N THR A 120 -6.24 24.80 38.58
CA THR A 120 -5.43 25.61 37.67
C THR A 120 -6.23 26.10 36.47
N ALA A 121 -7.18 25.31 35.96
CA ALA A 121 -8.09 25.71 34.89
C ALA A 121 -9.08 26.79 35.36
N ASP A 122 -9.62 26.68 36.58
CA ASP A 122 -10.46 27.72 37.19
C ASP A 122 -9.68 29.03 37.35
N LYS A 123 -8.42 28.94 37.81
CA LYS A 123 -7.53 30.10 37.86
C LYS A 123 -7.28 30.70 36.47
N LEU A 124 -7.11 29.87 35.45
CA LEU A 124 -6.92 30.31 34.06
C LEU A 124 -8.13 31.10 33.57
N VAL A 125 -9.34 30.58 33.79
CA VAL A 125 -10.59 31.24 33.40
C VAL A 125 -10.75 32.57 34.12
N ASN A 126 -10.43 32.65 35.42
CA ASN A 126 -10.53 33.90 36.18
C ASN A 126 -9.51 34.95 35.73
N VAL A 127 -8.27 34.56 35.48
CA VAL A 127 -7.19 35.49 35.07
C VAL A 127 -7.41 36.01 33.64
N THR A 128 -8.04 35.23 32.77
CA THR A 128 -8.23 35.58 31.34
C THR A 128 -9.61 36.17 31.02
N GLN A 129 -10.35 36.67 32.02
CA GLN A 129 -11.70 37.24 31.84
C GLN A 129 -11.71 38.43 30.87
N ASN A 130 -10.67 39.26 30.88
CA ASN A 130 -10.57 40.47 30.06
C ASN A 130 -9.99 40.25 28.66
N GLU A 131 -9.86 39.00 28.19
CA GLU A 131 -9.26 38.73 26.89
C GLU A 131 -10.12 39.32 25.76
N GLN A 132 -9.55 40.29 25.04
CA GLN A 132 -10.22 41.00 23.94
C GLN A 132 -10.55 40.08 22.76
N GLN A 133 -9.77 39.02 22.54
CA GLN A 133 -9.99 38.09 21.43
C GLN A 133 -10.92 36.93 21.83
N TRP A 134 -12.17 36.98 21.34
CA TRP A 134 -13.19 35.97 21.64
C TRP A 134 -12.76 34.54 21.31
N ILE A 135 -12.01 34.33 20.23
CA ILE A 135 -11.51 33.01 19.79
C ILE A 135 -10.63 32.39 20.87
N THR A 136 -9.67 33.16 21.38
CA THR A 136 -8.73 32.75 22.42
C THR A 136 -9.48 32.48 23.73
N ARG A 137 -10.45 33.34 24.07
CA ARG A 137 -11.29 33.19 25.26
C ARG A 137 -12.17 31.94 25.22
N ALA A 138 -12.87 31.70 24.12
CA ALA A 138 -13.70 30.52 23.90
C ALA A 138 -12.88 29.23 24.03
N GLN A 139 -11.65 29.22 23.51
CA GLN A 139 -10.75 28.08 23.62
C GLN A 139 -10.24 27.84 25.05
N TYR A 140 -10.00 28.88 25.85
CA TYR A 140 -9.69 28.71 27.28
C TYR A 140 -10.86 28.13 28.06
N LEU A 141 -12.08 28.60 27.80
CA LEU A 141 -13.31 28.08 28.41
C LEU A 141 -13.56 26.61 28.02
N ALA A 142 -13.41 26.28 26.73
CA ALA A 142 -13.53 24.91 26.24
C ALA A 142 -12.49 23.98 26.88
N PHE A 143 -11.22 24.41 26.97
CA PHE A 143 -10.18 23.66 27.66
C PHE A 143 -10.53 23.42 29.13
N ALA A 144 -11.00 24.44 29.85
CA ALA A 144 -11.39 24.30 31.25
C ALA A 144 -12.54 23.29 31.43
N LYS A 145 -13.58 23.35 30.58
CA LYS A 145 -14.69 22.37 30.58
C LYS A 145 -14.21 20.95 30.30
N LEU A 146 -13.25 20.76 29.39
CA LEU A 146 -12.61 19.45 29.15
C LEU A 146 -11.89 18.93 30.40
N VAL A 147 -11.11 19.76 31.09
CA VAL A 147 -10.41 19.38 32.33
C VAL A 147 -11.39 18.98 33.43
N HIS A 148 -12.49 19.73 33.58
CA HIS A 148 -13.55 19.39 34.53
C HIS A 148 -14.22 18.07 34.18
N SER A 149 -14.51 17.83 32.89
CA SER A 149 -15.07 16.54 32.43
C SER A 149 -14.13 15.38 32.76
N GLU A 150 -12.82 15.51 32.53
CA GLU A 150 -11.84 14.48 32.86
C GLU A 150 -11.79 14.17 34.37
N TYR A 151 -11.90 15.19 35.22
CA TYR A 151 -11.91 15.02 36.67
C TYR A 151 -13.20 14.38 37.17
N LEU A 152 -14.36 14.71 36.58
CA LEU A 152 -15.63 14.06 36.95
C LEU A 152 -15.64 12.59 36.53
N ILE A 153 -15.06 12.26 35.37
CA ILE A 153 -14.97 10.88 34.86
C ILE A 153 -13.95 10.04 35.63
N ASN A 154 -12.77 10.57 35.95
CA ASN A 154 -11.65 9.77 36.47
C ASN A 154 -11.17 10.17 37.89
N GLY A 155 -11.78 11.19 38.51
CA GLY A 155 -11.37 11.72 39.81
C GLY A 155 -12.03 11.01 41.00
N LYS A 156 -11.81 11.55 42.22
CA LYS A 156 -12.35 10.97 43.48
C LYS A 156 -13.87 10.86 43.51
N ARG A 157 -14.56 11.62 42.65
CA ARG A 157 -16.02 11.63 42.55
C ARG A 157 -16.57 10.62 41.53
N PHE A 158 -15.76 9.70 40.98
CA PHE A 158 -16.24 8.65 40.07
C PHE A 158 -17.46 7.87 40.60
N LYS A 159 -17.63 7.77 41.93
CA LYS A 159 -18.76 7.09 42.58
C LYS A 159 -20.05 7.93 42.67
N ARG A 160 -19.97 9.25 42.55
CA ARG A 160 -21.13 10.18 42.49
C ARG A 160 -21.08 10.84 41.11
N LYS A 161 -21.49 10.09 40.10
CA LYS A 161 -21.43 10.56 38.71
C LYS A 161 -22.51 11.62 38.50
N ASP A 162 -22.10 12.89 38.48
CA ASP A 162 -22.96 14.00 38.05
C ASP A 162 -23.09 13.93 36.50
N ASN A 163 -23.83 12.93 35.99
CA ASN A 163 -23.95 12.63 34.56
C ASN A 163 -24.33 13.87 33.75
N ALA A 164 -25.31 14.64 34.24
CA ALA A 164 -25.79 15.87 33.60
C ALA A 164 -24.71 16.94 33.42
N LYS A 165 -23.78 17.10 34.38
CA LYS A 165 -22.70 18.08 34.27
C LYS A 165 -21.62 17.64 33.28
N ILE A 166 -21.36 16.33 33.20
CA ILE A 166 -20.40 15.76 32.25
C ILE A 166 -20.94 15.92 30.82
N SER A 167 -22.17 15.49 30.57
CA SER A 167 -22.80 15.59 29.26
C SER A 167 -22.94 17.05 28.82
N ASN A 168 -23.31 17.95 29.73
CA ASN A 168 -23.42 19.38 29.42
C ASN A 168 -22.07 19.99 29.04
N ASN A 169 -21.03 19.80 29.85
CA ASN A 169 -19.70 20.34 29.55
C ASN A 169 -19.14 19.82 28.23
N LEU A 170 -19.31 18.52 27.94
CA LEU A 170 -18.84 17.93 26.69
C LEU A 170 -19.64 18.43 25.48
N ALA A 171 -20.96 18.55 25.59
CA ALA A 171 -21.81 19.08 24.52
C ALA A 171 -21.43 20.52 24.15
N LEU A 172 -21.23 21.39 25.14
CA LEU A 172 -20.81 22.78 24.92
C LEU A 172 -19.41 22.86 24.28
N VAL A 173 -18.50 21.97 24.66
CA VAL A 173 -17.16 21.91 24.04
C VAL A 173 -17.25 21.46 22.60
N PHE A 174 -18.06 20.44 22.29
CA PHE A 174 -18.23 19.96 20.91
C PHE A 174 -18.84 21.04 20.01
N ALA A 175 -19.88 21.74 20.50
CA ALA A 175 -20.42 22.91 19.81
C ALA A 175 -19.35 23.97 19.52
N ALA A 176 -18.52 24.30 20.51
CA ALA A 176 -17.45 25.28 20.35
C ALA A 176 -16.39 24.84 19.34
N LEU A 177 -15.97 23.58 19.39
CA LEU A 177 -14.98 23.03 18.47
C LEU A 177 -15.49 22.97 17.03
N GLU A 178 -16.74 22.55 16.82
CA GLU A 178 -17.36 22.49 15.50
C GLU A 178 -17.55 23.88 14.90
N HIS A 179 -17.93 24.87 15.71
CA HIS A 179 -17.98 26.27 15.27
C HIS A 179 -16.60 26.80 14.83
N LEU A 180 -15.57 26.55 15.65
CA LEU A 180 -14.21 26.97 15.35
C LEU A 180 -13.62 26.24 14.14
N LYS A 181 -14.02 24.98 13.91
CA LYS A 181 -13.72 24.20 12.70
C LYS A 181 -14.36 24.84 11.46
N ASN A 182 -15.65 25.17 11.52
CA ASN A 182 -16.39 25.78 10.42
C ASN A 182 -15.82 27.14 10.01
N LEU A 183 -15.28 27.90 10.98
CA LEU A 183 -14.56 29.15 10.73
C LEU A 183 -13.11 28.97 10.25
N SER A 184 -12.64 27.73 10.04
CA SER A 184 -11.26 27.37 9.66
C SER A 184 -10.17 27.87 10.65
N LEU A 185 -10.54 28.09 11.92
CA LEU A 185 -9.65 28.56 12.97
C LEU A 185 -8.92 27.43 13.72
N LEU A 186 -9.43 26.20 13.61
CA LEU A 186 -8.84 24.98 14.14
C LEU A 186 -8.69 23.94 13.02
N ALA A 187 -7.58 23.20 13.03
CA ALA A 187 -7.37 22.08 12.12
C ALA A 187 -8.37 20.94 12.41
N GLU A 188 -8.93 20.36 11.35
CA GLU A 188 -9.92 19.27 11.44
C GLU A 188 -9.39 18.07 12.23
N GLU A 189 -8.12 17.70 12.02
CA GLU A 189 -7.44 16.62 12.74
C GLU A 189 -7.47 16.80 14.28
N VAL A 190 -7.29 18.03 14.77
CA VAL A 190 -7.27 18.30 16.22
C VAL A 190 -8.67 18.18 16.81
N VAL A 191 -9.69 18.63 16.07
CA VAL A 191 -11.09 18.53 16.49
C VAL A 191 -11.52 17.07 16.52
N ASP A 192 -11.23 16.31 15.46
CA ASP A 192 -11.60 14.90 15.36
C ASP A 192 -10.92 14.07 16.46
N ASN A 193 -9.65 14.33 16.78
CA ASN A 193 -8.95 13.67 17.88
C ASN A 193 -9.62 13.91 19.25
N ILE A 194 -10.07 15.14 19.52
CA ILE A 194 -10.78 15.48 20.77
C ILE A 194 -12.17 14.84 20.78
N VAL A 195 -12.91 14.96 19.69
CA VAL A 195 -14.26 14.38 19.56
C VAL A 195 -14.19 12.87 19.75
N ASN A 196 -13.31 12.16 19.04
CA ASN A 196 -13.14 10.71 19.16
C ASN A 196 -12.78 10.27 20.60
N LYS A 197 -11.95 11.04 21.32
CA LYS A 197 -11.60 10.74 22.72
C LYS A 197 -12.81 10.81 23.66
N TYR A 198 -13.69 11.80 23.48
CA TYR A 198 -14.77 12.09 24.42
C TYR A 198 -16.17 11.67 23.94
N GLN A 199 -16.34 11.31 22.68
CA GLN A 199 -17.64 10.96 22.09
C GLN A 199 -18.29 9.78 22.83
N TYR A 200 -17.51 8.72 23.11
CA TYR A 200 -18.01 7.60 23.91
C TYR A 200 -18.48 8.03 25.30
N SER A 201 -17.74 8.96 25.95
CA SER A 201 -18.14 9.50 27.24
C SER A 201 -19.44 10.29 27.12
N LEU A 202 -19.58 11.14 26.09
CA LEU A 202 -20.82 11.87 25.85
C LEU A 202 -22.00 10.92 25.64
N LYS A 203 -21.86 9.89 24.79
CA LYS A 203 -22.90 8.87 24.56
C LYS A 203 -23.32 8.18 25.86
N GLN A 204 -22.36 7.75 26.67
CA GLN A 204 -22.62 7.06 27.93
C GLN A 204 -23.33 7.95 28.97
N TYR A 205 -22.90 9.21 29.10
CA TYR A 205 -23.42 10.12 30.14
C TYR A 205 -24.69 10.87 29.72
N ALA A 206 -25.00 10.95 28.42
CA ALA A 206 -26.20 11.60 27.89
C ALA A 206 -27.43 10.66 27.77
N GLY A 207 -27.32 9.40 28.19
CA GLY A 207 -28.43 8.44 28.18
C GLY A 207 -28.42 7.45 27.01
N ASN A 208 -27.23 7.02 26.56
CA ASN A 208 -27.02 6.10 25.42
C ASN A 208 -27.56 6.64 24.09
N LEU A 209 -27.11 7.84 23.69
CA LEU A 209 -27.32 8.34 22.33
C LEU A 209 -26.60 7.41 21.35
N ILE A 210 -27.36 6.80 20.44
CA ILE A 210 -26.85 5.74 19.55
C ILE A 210 -26.35 6.39 18.26
N THR A 211 -27.17 7.27 17.69
CA THR A 211 -27.04 7.78 16.32
C THR A 211 -26.34 9.16 16.28
N THR A 212 -25.59 9.48 15.21
CA THR A 212 -24.96 10.80 15.01
C THR A 212 -25.93 12.00 14.99
N PRO A 213 -27.15 11.95 14.39
CA PRO A 213 -28.11 13.06 14.48
C PRO A 213 -28.65 13.27 15.88
N GLU A 214 -28.78 12.21 16.70
CA GLU A 214 -29.21 12.34 18.10
C GLU A 214 -28.17 13.10 18.93
N ILE A 215 -26.88 12.83 18.70
CA ILE A 215 -25.78 13.56 19.34
C ILE A 215 -25.83 15.04 18.94
N ASN A 216 -26.00 15.33 17.64
CA ASN A 216 -26.08 16.70 17.15
C ASN A 216 -27.31 17.42 17.73
N ASN A 217 -28.47 16.76 17.73
CA ASN A 217 -29.69 17.31 18.30
C ASN A 217 -29.57 17.57 19.81
N PHE A 218 -28.92 16.67 20.55
CA PHE A 218 -28.61 16.87 21.97
C PHE A 218 -27.68 18.05 22.20
N ILE A 219 -26.65 18.22 21.36
CA ILE A 219 -25.74 19.37 21.44
C ILE A 219 -26.52 20.68 21.21
N VAL A 220 -27.34 20.73 20.16
CA VAL A 220 -28.18 21.90 19.86
C VAL A 220 -29.14 22.22 21.00
N GLU A 221 -29.81 21.20 21.54
CA GLU A 221 -30.74 21.36 22.68
C GLU A 221 -30.03 21.91 23.91
N ARG A 222 -28.82 21.42 24.22
CA ARG A 222 -28.03 21.90 25.37
C ARG A 222 -27.49 23.30 25.19
N VAL A 223 -27.11 23.70 23.97
CA VAL A 223 -26.69 25.07 23.68
C VAL A 223 -27.89 26.03 23.77
N GLN A 224 -29.09 25.59 23.39
CA GLN A 224 -30.31 26.41 23.40
C GLN A 224 -31.06 26.42 24.74
N SER A 225 -30.73 25.50 25.66
CA SER A 225 -31.41 25.38 26.96
C SER A 225 -31.27 26.62 27.85
N ASP A 226 -32.33 26.98 28.57
CA ASP A 226 -32.39 28.18 29.41
C ASP A 226 -31.34 28.19 30.54
N GLU A 227 -30.98 27.03 31.08
CA GLU A 227 -29.96 26.90 32.14
C GLU A 227 -28.55 27.27 31.68
N ASN A 228 -28.26 27.14 30.39
CA ASN A 228 -26.92 27.37 29.82
C ASN A 228 -26.78 28.73 29.13
N LYS A 229 -27.87 29.52 29.02
CA LYS A 229 -27.83 30.87 28.43
C LYS A 229 -26.91 31.82 29.21
N ASP A 230 -26.72 31.58 30.51
CA ASP A 230 -25.84 32.37 31.36
C ASP A 230 -24.36 31.99 31.24
N ASP A 231 -24.03 30.85 30.62
CA ASP A 231 -22.66 30.38 30.47
C ASP A 231 -21.89 31.26 29.46
N GLU A 232 -20.71 31.74 29.84
CA GLU A 232 -19.91 32.69 29.06
C GLU A 232 -19.53 32.12 27.68
N LEU A 233 -19.33 30.80 27.59
CA LEU A 233 -19.01 30.14 26.33
C LEU A 233 -20.20 30.18 25.35
N VAL A 234 -21.42 30.02 25.84
CA VAL A 234 -22.63 30.03 25.00
C VAL A 234 -22.90 31.42 24.46
N LYS A 235 -22.75 32.46 25.30
CA LYS A 235 -22.86 33.87 24.88
C LYS A 235 -21.90 34.18 23.73
N LEU A 236 -20.62 33.82 23.91
CA LEU A 236 -19.60 34.02 22.87
C LEU A 236 -19.88 33.24 21.57
N LEU A 237 -20.49 32.06 21.64
CA LEU A 237 -20.84 31.29 20.44
C LEU A 237 -22.04 31.90 19.70
N LEU A 238 -23.09 32.28 20.42
CA LEU A 238 -24.29 32.88 19.84
C LEU A 238 -23.98 34.25 19.20
N ASP A 239 -23.18 35.09 19.87
CA ASP A 239 -22.77 36.41 19.37
C ASP A 239 -21.93 36.32 18.08
N ASN A 240 -21.22 35.21 17.88
CA ASN A 240 -20.36 34.98 16.72
C ASN A 240 -20.99 34.06 15.65
N GLY A 241 -22.32 33.90 15.67
CA GLY A 241 -23.07 33.29 14.56
C GLY A 241 -23.21 31.76 14.62
N PHE A 242 -23.18 31.16 15.81
CA PHE A 242 -23.42 29.72 15.97
C PHE A 242 -24.84 29.32 15.52
N ASN A 243 -24.93 28.73 14.32
CA ASN A 243 -26.18 28.24 13.74
C ASN A 243 -26.07 26.73 13.45
N MET A 244 -26.17 25.92 14.50
CA MET A 244 -26.36 24.49 14.33
C MET A 244 -27.86 24.19 14.29
N LYS A 245 -28.37 23.88 13.10
CA LYS A 245 -29.78 23.52 12.91
C LYS A 245 -30.02 22.13 13.53
N LYS A 246 -31.15 21.97 14.24
CA LYS A 246 -31.61 20.63 14.61
C LYS A 246 -31.76 19.82 13.33
N ILE A 247 -31.12 18.66 13.28
CA ILE A 247 -31.31 17.70 12.21
C ILE A 247 -32.65 17.03 12.51
N THR A 248 -33.75 17.59 12.01
CA THR A 248 -34.99 16.83 11.88
C THR A 248 -34.73 15.76 10.83
N THR A 249 -34.58 14.52 11.26
CA THR A 249 -34.73 13.37 10.38
C THR A 249 -36.21 13.29 9.98
N SER A 250 -36.62 14.18 9.07
CA SER A 250 -37.75 13.90 8.19
C SER A 250 -37.35 12.66 7.40
N THR A 251 -38.10 11.59 7.64
CA THR A 251 -37.84 10.21 7.25
C THR A 251 -38.02 9.97 5.75
N GLU A 252 -37.87 11.00 4.90
CA GLU A 252 -38.37 10.99 3.52
C GLU A 252 -37.31 11.19 2.42
N ASP A 253 -36.10 11.69 2.71
CA ASP A 253 -35.13 12.01 1.64
C ASP A 253 -33.98 11.01 1.44
N GLN A 254 -34.00 9.84 2.08
CA GLN A 254 -33.11 8.72 1.72
C GLN A 254 -33.88 7.40 1.81
N LYS A 255 -34.71 7.10 0.81
CA LYS A 255 -34.95 5.68 0.48
C LYS A 255 -33.68 5.15 -0.18
N ALA A 256 -32.65 4.92 0.64
CA ALA A 256 -31.57 4.02 0.26
C ALA A 256 -32.24 2.73 -0.22
N THR A 257 -31.90 2.26 -1.42
CA THR A 257 -32.49 1.05 -1.98
C THR A 257 -32.25 -0.09 -1.00
N THR A 258 -33.28 -0.47 -0.27
CA THR A 258 -33.22 -1.55 0.72
C THR A 258 -33.03 -2.89 0.05
N ASN A 259 -33.20 -3.00 -1.27
CA ASN A 259 -32.99 -4.21 -2.05
C ASN A 259 -31.84 -4.01 -3.05
N ILE A 260 -30.90 -4.95 -3.07
CA ILE A 260 -29.80 -5.07 -4.02
C ILE A 260 -30.15 -6.20 -5.00
N ASN A 261 -30.02 -5.92 -6.30
CA ASN A 261 -30.02 -6.96 -7.32
C ASN A 261 -28.57 -7.31 -7.68
N TRP A 262 -28.18 -8.55 -7.40
CA TRP A 262 -26.86 -9.10 -7.69
C TRP A 262 -27.01 -10.34 -8.58
N ARG A 263 -26.84 -10.16 -9.89
CA ARG A 263 -27.06 -11.22 -10.89
C ARG A 263 -28.49 -11.79 -10.75
N SER A 264 -28.64 -13.09 -10.52
CA SER A 264 -29.92 -13.77 -10.27
C SER A 264 -30.44 -13.63 -8.84
N PHE A 265 -29.66 -13.03 -7.93
CA PHE A 265 -30.02 -12.89 -6.52
C PHE A 265 -30.59 -11.51 -6.21
N ASN A 266 -31.59 -11.46 -5.34
CA ASN A 266 -32.13 -10.24 -4.77
C ASN A 266 -31.96 -10.29 -3.25
N ALA A 267 -31.23 -9.33 -2.70
CA ALA A 267 -30.92 -9.29 -1.27
C ALA A 267 -31.39 -8.01 -0.62
N LYS A 268 -32.04 -8.14 0.54
CA LYS A 268 -32.53 -7.00 1.31
C LYS A 268 -31.51 -6.59 2.38
N ILE A 269 -31.02 -5.36 2.31
CA ILE A 269 -30.15 -4.77 3.31
C ILE A 269 -30.99 -4.42 4.55
N ILE A 270 -30.61 -5.00 5.69
CA ILE A 270 -31.25 -4.76 6.99
C ILE A 270 -30.67 -3.50 7.66
N ASP A 271 -29.34 -3.31 7.59
CA ASP A 271 -28.66 -2.16 8.19
C ASP A 271 -28.72 -0.91 7.28
N ALA A 272 -29.37 0.16 7.77
CA ALA A 272 -29.50 1.44 7.08
C ALA A 272 -28.15 2.14 6.87
N GLU A 273 -27.16 1.94 7.75
CA GLU A 273 -25.83 2.55 7.60
C GLU A 273 -25.04 1.88 6.47
N VAL A 274 -25.17 0.55 6.31
CA VAL A 274 -24.58 -0.20 5.19
C VAL A 274 -25.18 0.29 3.87
N ALA A 275 -26.50 0.43 3.81
CA ALA A 275 -27.20 0.94 2.63
C ALA A 275 -26.73 2.36 2.25
N GLN A 276 -26.57 3.23 3.25
CA GLN A 276 -26.11 4.61 3.04
C GLN A 276 -24.66 4.68 2.53
N PHE A 277 -23.73 3.93 3.13
CA PHE A 277 -22.33 3.92 2.67
C PHE A 277 -22.19 3.30 1.29
N LEU A 278 -22.98 2.27 0.99
CA LEU A 278 -23.02 1.63 -0.32
C LEU A 278 -23.50 2.61 -1.39
N GLU A 279 -24.61 3.32 -1.16
CA GLU A 279 -25.14 4.32 -2.10
C GLU A 279 -24.17 5.50 -2.30
N GLN A 280 -23.56 6.00 -1.23
CA GLN A 280 -22.51 7.03 -1.30
C GLN A 280 -21.30 6.56 -2.11
N GLY A 281 -20.91 5.28 -2.00
CA GLY A 281 -19.82 4.71 -2.78
C GLY A 281 -20.20 4.55 -4.25
N LEU A 282 -21.39 4.01 -4.54
CA LEU A 282 -21.85 3.71 -5.90
C LEU A 282 -22.11 4.96 -6.72
N SER A 283 -22.63 6.02 -6.10
CA SER A 283 -22.91 7.32 -6.74
C SER A 283 -21.65 8.05 -7.22
N ILE A 284 -20.48 7.76 -6.66
CA ILE A 284 -19.21 8.33 -7.12
C ILE A 284 -18.78 7.57 -8.38
N HIS A 285 -18.94 8.15 -9.57
CA HIS A 285 -18.38 7.60 -10.81
C HIS A 285 -16.95 8.13 -11.02
N PRO A 286 -15.90 7.32 -10.76
CA PRO A 286 -14.53 7.81 -10.76
C PRO A 286 -14.04 8.08 -12.19
N THR A 287 -13.52 9.29 -12.39
CA THR A 287 -12.77 9.71 -13.59
C THR A 287 -11.33 10.09 -13.25
N GLN A 288 -11.05 10.38 -11.98
CA GLN A 288 -9.73 10.74 -11.45
C GLN A 288 -9.28 9.75 -10.37
N ILE A 289 -7.96 9.62 -10.18
CA ILE A 289 -7.34 8.70 -9.20
C ILE A 289 -7.84 8.97 -7.76
N THR A 290 -8.06 10.23 -7.40
CA THR A 290 -8.55 10.63 -6.06
C THR A 290 -9.97 10.14 -5.79
N GLN A 291 -10.84 10.12 -6.80
CA GLN A 291 -12.22 9.66 -6.69
C GLN A 291 -12.29 8.14 -6.50
N TYR A 292 -11.36 7.38 -7.07
CA TYR A 292 -11.23 5.95 -6.78
C TYR A 292 -10.95 5.70 -5.30
N THR A 293 -10.04 6.46 -4.69
CA THR A 293 -9.74 6.33 -3.24
C THR A 293 -10.94 6.70 -2.37
N GLN A 294 -11.70 7.74 -2.75
CA GLN A 294 -12.92 8.12 -2.03
C GLN A 294 -13.99 7.03 -2.13
N ARG A 295 -14.23 6.47 -3.33
CA ARG A 295 -15.17 5.37 -3.55
C ARG A 295 -14.77 4.12 -2.77
N LEU A 296 -13.49 3.72 -2.82
CA LEU A 296 -12.97 2.58 -2.07
C LEU A 296 -13.16 2.78 -0.56
N SER A 297 -12.81 3.94 -0.02
CA SER A 297 -12.99 4.22 1.42
C SER A 297 -14.45 4.12 1.88
N LYS A 298 -15.41 4.53 1.04
CA LYS A 298 -16.85 4.40 1.34
C LYS A 298 -17.32 2.95 1.30
N LEU A 299 -16.87 2.19 0.31
CA LEU A 299 -17.19 0.76 0.18
C LEU A 299 -16.52 -0.10 1.26
N GLU A 300 -15.29 0.21 1.66
CA GLU A 300 -14.59 -0.44 2.78
C GLU A 300 -15.33 -0.20 4.10
N LYS A 301 -15.81 1.02 4.36
CA LYS A 301 -16.67 1.29 5.53
C LYS A 301 -17.98 0.51 5.52
N ALA A 302 -18.58 0.33 4.34
CA ALA A 302 -19.78 -0.50 4.19
C ALA A 302 -19.45 -1.97 4.48
N LEU A 303 -18.29 -2.47 4.00
CA LEU A 303 -17.82 -3.82 4.24
C LEU A 303 -17.55 -4.08 5.72
N ASP A 304 -16.76 -3.25 6.39
CA ASP A 304 -16.41 -3.38 7.80
C ASP A 304 -17.65 -3.39 8.68
N ARG A 305 -18.64 -2.55 8.35
CA ARG A 305 -19.91 -2.49 9.07
C ARG A 305 -20.74 -3.74 8.86
N HIS A 306 -20.83 -4.25 7.62
CA HIS A 306 -21.58 -5.47 7.32
C HIS A 306 -20.92 -6.71 7.92
N GLU A 307 -19.59 -6.81 7.90
CA GLU A 307 -18.85 -7.89 8.57
C GLU A 307 -19.04 -7.83 10.10
N PHE A 308 -19.05 -6.63 10.69
CA PHE A 308 -19.40 -6.45 12.10
C PHE A 308 -20.86 -6.83 12.39
N PHE A 309 -21.79 -6.56 11.48
CA PHE A 309 -23.19 -6.96 11.62
C PHE A 309 -23.31 -8.49 11.64
N ILE A 310 -22.69 -9.18 10.68
CA ILE A 310 -22.65 -10.65 10.63
C ILE A 310 -22.05 -11.24 11.92
N ALA A 311 -20.87 -10.76 12.33
CA ALA A 311 -20.18 -11.28 13.51
C ALA A 311 -20.96 -11.14 14.84
N ASN A 312 -21.87 -10.17 14.94
CA ASN A 312 -22.70 -9.99 16.14
C ASN A 312 -24.05 -10.72 16.09
N HIS A 313 -24.49 -11.16 14.90
CA HIS A 313 -25.80 -11.81 14.71
C HIS A 313 -25.70 -13.29 14.34
N ASP A 314 -24.50 -13.82 14.06
CA ASP A 314 -24.26 -15.25 13.80
C ASP A 314 -24.30 -16.13 15.07
N ASP A 315 -24.26 -15.55 16.28
CA ASP A 315 -24.26 -16.29 17.56
C ASP A 315 -25.67 -16.56 18.14
N GLN A 316 -26.76 -16.16 17.44
CA GLN A 316 -28.14 -16.37 17.89
C GLN A 316 -28.84 -17.44 17.04
N ASP A 317 -28.54 -18.71 17.30
CA ASP A 317 -29.26 -19.89 16.77
C ASP A 317 -30.70 -20.04 17.32
N ASP A 318 -31.17 -19.13 18.17
CA ASP A 318 -32.50 -19.17 18.74
C ASP A 318 -33.21 -17.83 18.48
N ILE A 319 -34.08 -17.80 17.45
CA ILE A 319 -35.48 -17.31 17.46
C ILE A 319 -35.96 -17.02 16.03
N ASP A 320 -37.03 -17.72 15.66
CA ASP A 320 -37.92 -17.60 14.50
C ASP A 320 -37.53 -18.27 13.16
N GLU A 321 -38.19 -19.40 12.92
CA GLU A 321 -38.46 -20.12 11.66
C GLU A 321 -39.00 -19.25 10.49
N MET A 322 -39.08 -17.91 10.61
CA MET A 322 -39.64 -17.03 9.57
C MET A 322 -38.59 -16.29 8.70
N VAL A 323 -37.29 -16.49 8.91
CA VAL A 323 -36.24 -15.89 8.05
C VAL A 323 -35.19 -16.92 7.62
N GLU A 324 -35.63 -18.00 6.98
CA GLU A 324 -34.75 -19.05 6.40
C GLU A 324 -33.65 -18.51 5.46
N ASN A 325 -33.75 -17.27 4.97
CA ASN A 325 -32.80 -16.68 4.01
C ASN A 325 -31.92 -15.54 4.58
N SER A 326 -31.86 -15.30 5.90
CA SER A 326 -31.07 -14.18 6.45
C SER A 326 -29.56 -14.37 6.28
N SER A 327 -29.06 -15.59 6.54
CA SER A 327 -27.63 -15.91 6.40
C SER A 327 -27.19 -15.87 4.93
N GLU A 328 -28.00 -16.44 4.03
CA GLU A 328 -27.77 -16.36 2.58
C GLU A 328 -27.81 -14.91 2.07
N ASN A 329 -28.78 -14.10 2.51
CA ASN A 329 -28.83 -12.67 2.19
C ASN A 329 -27.55 -11.95 2.64
N ASN A 330 -27.09 -12.23 3.86
CA ASN A 330 -25.89 -11.60 4.39
C ASN A 330 -24.65 -11.95 3.56
N GLN A 331 -24.53 -13.20 3.12
CA GLN A 331 -23.44 -13.64 2.23
C GLN A 331 -23.54 -13.01 0.82
N ILE A 332 -24.76 -12.88 0.27
CA ILE A 332 -24.98 -12.22 -1.03
C ILE A 332 -24.57 -10.74 -0.95
N ILE A 333 -24.97 -10.03 0.11
CA ILE A 333 -24.59 -8.62 0.34
C ILE A 333 -23.07 -8.51 0.51
N LEU A 334 -22.44 -9.43 1.24
CA LEU A 334 -21.00 -9.45 1.43
C LEU A 334 -20.26 -9.63 0.08
N ALA A 335 -20.72 -10.56 -0.75
CA ALA A 335 -20.17 -10.80 -2.09
C ALA A 335 -20.36 -9.59 -3.01
N TYR A 336 -21.53 -8.95 -2.96
CA TYR A 336 -21.84 -7.72 -3.70
C TYR A 336 -20.88 -6.58 -3.36
N ILE A 337 -20.66 -6.32 -2.06
CA ILE A 337 -19.76 -5.25 -1.61
C ILE A 337 -18.33 -5.57 -2.02
N LYS A 338 -17.87 -6.82 -1.78
CA LYS A 338 -16.51 -7.28 -2.16
C LYS A 338 -16.28 -7.15 -3.66
N TYR A 339 -17.24 -7.53 -4.49
CA TYR A 339 -17.14 -7.34 -5.93
C TYR A 339 -16.98 -5.88 -6.32
N ASN A 340 -17.80 -4.98 -5.76
CA ASN A 340 -17.72 -3.55 -6.10
C ASN A 340 -16.37 -2.94 -5.69
N ILE A 341 -15.79 -3.38 -4.57
CA ILE A 341 -14.44 -3.00 -4.13
C ILE A 341 -13.40 -3.48 -5.14
N LEU A 342 -13.45 -4.76 -5.53
CA LEU A 342 -12.51 -5.35 -6.48
C LEU A 342 -12.63 -4.72 -7.87
N LEU A 343 -13.85 -4.50 -8.35
CA LEU A 343 -14.11 -3.83 -9.63
C LEU A 343 -13.59 -2.39 -9.64
N THR A 344 -13.79 -1.66 -8.54
CA THR A 344 -13.26 -0.30 -8.39
C THR A 344 -11.72 -0.32 -8.38
N SER A 345 -11.11 -1.30 -7.73
CA SER A 345 -9.65 -1.50 -7.68
C SER A 345 -9.07 -1.84 -9.05
N ILE A 346 -9.70 -2.75 -9.80
CA ILE A 346 -9.34 -3.09 -11.18
C ILE A 346 -9.44 -1.86 -12.08
N SER A 347 -10.53 -1.11 -12.00
CA SER A 347 -10.73 0.10 -12.80
C SER A 347 -9.62 1.13 -12.54
N ARG A 348 -9.26 1.32 -11.25
CA ARG A 348 -8.14 2.19 -10.85
C ARG A 348 -6.81 1.74 -11.46
N GLU A 349 -6.48 0.46 -11.33
CA GLU A 349 -5.21 -0.09 -11.85
C GLU A 349 -5.16 -0.03 -13.38
N ARG A 350 -6.28 -0.23 -14.07
CA ARG A 350 -6.41 -0.07 -15.53
C ARG A 350 -6.14 1.35 -15.98
N ASP A 351 -6.66 2.35 -15.27
CA ASP A 351 -6.40 3.76 -15.60
C ASP A 351 -4.95 4.14 -15.31
N LEU A 352 -4.37 3.66 -14.19
CA LEU A 352 -2.95 3.82 -13.90
C LEU A 352 -2.08 3.15 -14.97
N PHE A 353 -2.44 1.96 -15.43
CA PHE A 353 -1.77 1.27 -16.52
C PHE A 353 -1.80 2.10 -17.81
N THR A 354 -2.95 2.66 -18.15
CA THR A 354 -3.12 3.51 -19.34
C THR A 354 -2.25 4.77 -19.25
N HIS A 355 -2.20 5.39 -18.07
CA HIS A 355 -1.33 6.54 -17.83
C HIS A 355 0.17 6.18 -17.94
N LEU A 356 0.60 5.06 -17.35
CA LEU A 356 1.98 4.58 -17.48
C LEU A 356 2.32 4.21 -18.93
N TRP A 357 1.38 3.63 -19.67
CA TRP A 357 1.55 3.33 -21.09
C TRP A 357 1.73 4.60 -21.92
N ASN A 358 0.95 5.64 -21.66
CA ASN A 358 1.13 6.94 -22.31
C ASN A 358 2.49 7.57 -21.99
N GLN A 359 3.00 7.37 -20.77
CA GLN A 359 4.36 7.76 -20.43
C GLN A 359 5.39 6.91 -21.17
N TRP A 360 5.19 5.59 -21.26
CA TRP A 360 6.05 4.66 -21.97
C TRP A 360 6.28 5.09 -23.43
N LEU A 361 5.21 5.49 -24.13
CA LEU A 361 5.28 5.97 -25.51
C LEU A 361 6.07 7.28 -25.65
N LYS A 362 6.12 8.13 -24.61
CA LYS A 362 6.80 9.43 -24.62
C LYS A 362 8.26 9.37 -24.16
N LEU A 363 8.74 8.24 -23.63
CA LEU A 363 10.09 8.11 -23.10
C LEU A 363 11.14 8.16 -24.21
N ASN A 364 12.07 9.12 -24.11
CA ASN A 364 13.28 9.14 -24.92
C ASN A 364 14.22 8.01 -24.47
N THR A 365 14.49 7.10 -25.40
CA THR A 365 15.51 6.04 -25.58
C THR A 365 16.39 5.49 -24.44
N SER A 366 16.52 6.09 -23.26
CA SER A 366 17.39 5.57 -22.20
C SER A 366 16.86 4.23 -21.64
N LEU A 367 17.68 3.19 -21.76
CA LEU A 367 17.36 1.84 -21.30
C LEU A 367 16.99 1.76 -19.80
N PRO A 368 17.67 2.48 -18.88
CA PRO A 368 17.32 2.45 -17.46
C PRO A 368 15.92 3.00 -17.17
N SER A 369 15.52 4.10 -17.81
CA SER A 369 14.20 4.70 -17.62
C SER A 369 13.09 3.84 -18.21
N LYS A 370 13.35 3.12 -19.31
CA LYS A 370 12.42 2.09 -19.80
C LYS A 370 12.31 0.93 -18.82
N LEU A 371 13.42 0.46 -18.25
CA LEU A 371 13.38 -0.65 -17.29
C LEU A 371 12.60 -0.30 -16.01
N THR A 372 12.74 0.91 -15.47
CA THR A 372 11.96 1.34 -14.29
C THR A 372 10.47 1.39 -14.61
N LYS A 373 10.10 1.93 -15.78
CA LYS A 373 8.69 1.98 -16.22
C LYS A 373 8.10 0.62 -16.50
N TYR A 374 8.88 -0.30 -17.07
CA TYR A 374 8.47 -1.70 -17.19
C TYR A 374 8.16 -2.32 -15.82
N LYS A 375 9.03 -2.13 -14.82
CA LYS A 375 8.79 -2.66 -13.46
C LYS A 375 7.55 -2.05 -12.80
N GLU A 376 7.29 -0.77 -13.01
CA GLU A 376 6.07 -0.10 -12.54
C GLU A 376 4.83 -0.73 -13.19
N MET A 377 4.85 -0.94 -14.51
CA MET A 377 3.74 -1.58 -15.24
C MET A 377 3.57 -3.06 -14.87
N GLU A 378 4.66 -3.81 -14.69
CA GLU A 378 4.64 -5.21 -14.26
C GLU A 378 3.97 -5.34 -12.88
N ARG A 379 4.27 -4.43 -11.95
CA ARG A 379 3.61 -4.39 -10.64
C ARG A 379 2.10 -4.17 -10.77
N ILE A 380 1.67 -3.24 -11.64
CA ILE A 380 0.25 -2.97 -11.89
C ILE A 380 -0.43 -4.20 -12.50
N VAL A 381 0.17 -4.85 -13.50
CA VAL A 381 -0.39 -6.05 -14.14
C VAL A 381 -0.48 -7.23 -13.16
N LYS A 382 0.50 -7.37 -12.25
CA LYS A 382 0.42 -8.36 -11.16
C LYS A 382 -0.76 -8.08 -10.23
N ASN A 383 -0.95 -6.82 -9.83
CA ASN A 383 -2.11 -6.42 -9.01
C ASN A 383 -3.43 -6.66 -9.75
N LEU A 384 -3.53 -6.29 -11.04
CA LEU A 384 -4.70 -6.55 -11.88
C LEU A 384 -5.02 -8.04 -11.96
N THR A 385 -4.01 -8.87 -12.21
CA THR A 385 -4.18 -10.33 -12.30
C THR A 385 -4.70 -10.89 -10.98
N LYS A 386 -4.18 -10.39 -9.85
CA LYS A 386 -4.64 -10.77 -8.50
C LYS A 386 -6.10 -10.34 -8.27
N TYR A 387 -6.45 -9.09 -8.52
CA TYR A 387 -7.84 -8.67 -8.31
C TYR A 387 -8.82 -9.39 -9.24
N LEU A 388 -8.41 -9.71 -10.47
CA LEU A 388 -9.22 -10.53 -11.38
C LEU A 388 -9.36 -11.97 -10.90
N SER A 389 -8.34 -12.58 -10.26
CA SER A 389 -8.50 -13.89 -9.62
C SER A 389 -9.41 -13.83 -8.41
N ASP A 390 -9.25 -12.80 -7.57
CA ASP A 390 -10.08 -12.59 -6.39
C ASP A 390 -11.57 -12.43 -6.78
N ILE A 391 -11.87 -11.79 -7.93
CA ILE A 391 -13.25 -11.71 -8.46
C ILE A 391 -13.77 -13.08 -8.91
N MET A 392 -12.94 -13.91 -9.53
CA MET A 392 -13.35 -15.24 -9.99
C MET A 392 -13.69 -16.20 -8.85
N GLU A 393 -13.11 -15.96 -7.67
CA GLU A 393 -13.39 -16.74 -6.45
C GLU A 393 -14.68 -16.31 -5.73
N LEU A 394 -15.31 -15.19 -6.13
CA LEU A 394 -16.53 -14.71 -5.47
C LEU A 394 -17.74 -15.61 -5.79
N PRO A 395 -18.60 -15.86 -4.78
CA PRO A 395 -19.82 -16.64 -4.97
C PRO A 395 -20.77 -15.92 -5.95
N GLY A 396 -21.30 -16.67 -6.91
CA GLY A 396 -22.12 -16.15 -8.01
C GLY A 396 -21.33 -15.74 -9.27
N VAL A 397 -20.01 -15.53 -9.19
CA VAL A 397 -19.14 -15.38 -10.37
C VAL A 397 -18.59 -16.72 -10.82
N TYR A 398 -18.19 -17.57 -9.87
CA TYR A 398 -17.68 -18.92 -10.16
C TYR A 398 -18.68 -19.82 -10.90
N SER A 399 -19.98 -19.56 -10.77
CA SER A 399 -21.04 -20.36 -11.38
C SER A 399 -21.33 -20.00 -12.84
N ASP A 400 -20.67 -18.98 -13.39
CA ASP A 400 -20.91 -18.43 -14.72
C ASP A 400 -19.68 -18.63 -15.60
N ASP A 401 -19.69 -19.73 -16.35
CA ASP A 401 -18.58 -20.16 -17.21
C ASP A 401 -18.23 -19.11 -18.27
N GLU A 402 -19.23 -18.38 -18.77
CA GLU A 402 -19.01 -17.32 -19.76
C GLU A 402 -18.26 -16.14 -19.12
N LEU A 403 -18.72 -15.62 -17.98
CA LEU A 403 -18.01 -14.54 -17.29
C LEU A 403 -16.59 -14.97 -16.89
N LEU A 404 -16.42 -16.19 -16.37
CA LEU A 404 -15.10 -16.71 -16.01
C LEU A 404 -14.15 -16.73 -17.21
N SER A 405 -14.62 -17.21 -18.36
CA SER A 405 -13.83 -17.22 -19.59
C SER A 405 -13.41 -15.82 -20.03
N GLN A 406 -14.30 -14.83 -19.90
CA GLN A 406 -14.04 -13.42 -20.22
C GLN A 406 -13.07 -12.77 -19.22
N LEU A 407 -13.18 -13.08 -17.93
CA LEU A 407 -12.24 -12.63 -16.89
C LEU A 407 -10.84 -13.20 -17.11
N ASP A 408 -10.73 -14.47 -17.48
CA ASP A 408 -9.45 -15.08 -17.84
C ASP A 408 -8.86 -14.50 -19.12
N LEU A 409 -9.69 -14.21 -20.13
CA LEU A 409 -9.25 -13.46 -21.31
C LEU A 409 -8.74 -12.06 -20.93
N CYS A 410 -9.38 -11.39 -19.97
CA CYS A 410 -8.94 -10.09 -19.48
C CYS A 410 -7.57 -10.17 -18.78
N LYS A 411 -7.34 -11.19 -17.93
CA LYS A 411 -6.02 -11.45 -17.33
C LYS A 411 -4.96 -11.67 -18.39
N LEU A 412 -5.25 -12.55 -19.35
CA LEU A 412 -4.35 -12.88 -20.45
C LEU A 412 -4.04 -11.65 -21.29
N TYR A 413 -5.03 -10.81 -21.59
CA TYR A 413 -4.88 -9.55 -22.32
C TYR A 413 -3.82 -8.63 -21.69
N PHE A 414 -3.89 -8.33 -20.39
CA PHE A 414 -2.93 -7.44 -19.75
C PHE A 414 -1.51 -8.04 -19.67
N GLN A 415 -1.41 -9.36 -19.46
CA GLN A 415 -0.13 -10.06 -19.46
C GLN A 415 0.53 -10.03 -20.84
N LEU A 416 -0.23 -10.35 -21.89
CA LEU A 416 0.26 -10.31 -23.26
C LEU A 416 0.62 -8.88 -23.69
N PHE A 417 -0.21 -7.90 -23.34
CA PHE A 417 0.09 -6.49 -23.62
C PHE A 417 1.43 -6.06 -23.00
N LEU A 418 1.69 -6.41 -21.73
CA LEU A 418 2.96 -6.09 -21.08
C LEU A 418 4.15 -6.78 -21.77
N ASN A 419 4.00 -8.07 -22.09
CA ASN A 419 5.05 -8.86 -22.73
C ASN A 419 5.39 -8.33 -24.13
N THR A 420 4.38 -8.08 -24.96
CA THR A 420 4.59 -7.66 -26.36
C THR A 420 4.76 -6.15 -26.52
N GLY A 421 4.23 -5.35 -25.60
CA GLY A 421 4.31 -3.89 -25.64
C GLY A 421 5.58 -3.33 -24.99
N CYS A 422 6.11 -4.01 -23.97
CA CYS A 422 7.24 -3.53 -23.20
C CYS A 422 8.42 -4.51 -23.20
N LEU A 423 8.21 -5.77 -22.78
CA LEU A 423 9.32 -6.71 -22.57
C LEU A 423 10.05 -7.05 -23.88
N SER A 424 9.31 -7.37 -24.94
CA SER A 424 9.85 -7.61 -26.28
C SER A 424 10.67 -6.42 -26.79
N VAL A 425 10.17 -5.19 -26.59
CA VAL A 425 10.85 -3.94 -26.98
C VAL A 425 12.16 -3.76 -26.20
N LEU A 426 12.21 -4.16 -24.93
CA LEU A 426 13.45 -4.16 -24.15
C LEU A 426 14.47 -5.17 -24.70
N TYR A 427 14.05 -6.38 -25.08
CA TYR A 427 14.94 -7.35 -25.72
C TYR A 427 15.46 -6.85 -27.08
N GLN A 428 14.60 -6.26 -27.90
CA GLN A 428 15.00 -5.60 -29.15
C GLN A 428 16.03 -4.49 -28.91
N SER A 429 15.83 -3.65 -27.89
CA SER A 429 16.78 -2.57 -27.58
C SER A 429 18.16 -3.07 -27.13
N LYS A 430 18.26 -4.34 -26.70
CA LYS A 430 19.53 -5.01 -26.37
C LYS A 430 20.13 -5.80 -27.54
N GLY A 431 19.48 -5.82 -28.70
CA GLY A 431 19.90 -6.60 -29.87
C GLY A 431 19.64 -8.11 -29.75
N ARG A 432 18.77 -8.52 -28.81
CA ARG A 432 18.34 -9.91 -28.57
C ARG A 432 17.01 -10.16 -29.29
N TYR A 433 17.06 -10.25 -30.61
CA TYR A 433 15.89 -10.33 -31.48
C TYR A 433 15.26 -11.72 -31.49
N MET A 434 16.04 -12.78 -31.29
CA MET A 434 15.55 -14.16 -31.16
C MET A 434 14.60 -14.33 -29.97
N GLU A 435 15.00 -13.82 -28.79
CA GLU A 435 14.15 -13.85 -27.60
C GLU A 435 12.95 -12.92 -27.73
N ALA A 436 13.13 -11.76 -28.38
CA ALA A 436 12.01 -10.87 -28.68
C ALA A 436 10.97 -11.55 -29.61
N LEU A 437 11.42 -12.27 -30.64
CA LEU A 437 10.56 -13.02 -31.54
C LEU A 437 9.83 -14.15 -30.81
N ALA A 438 10.53 -14.88 -29.93
CA ALA A 438 9.92 -15.94 -29.13
C ALA A 438 8.76 -15.40 -28.27
N LEU A 439 8.90 -14.21 -27.69
CA LEU A 439 7.82 -13.56 -26.94
C LEU A 439 6.59 -13.22 -27.80
N TYR A 440 6.78 -12.77 -29.04
CA TYR A 440 5.65 -12.50 -29.95
C TYR A 440 4.95 -13.79 -30.40
N VAL A 441 5.72 -14.83 -30.72
CA VAL A 441 5.16 -16.12 -31.15
C VAL A 441 4.40 -16.79 -30.01
N ASP A 442 4.94 -16.78 -28.78
CA ASP A 442 4.26 -17.29 -27.59
C ASP A 442 2.97 -16.49 -27.31
N ALA A 443 3.04 -15.15 -27.40
CA ALA A 443 1.87 -14.29 -27.20
C ALA A 443 0.77 -14.54 -28.23
N TYR A 444 1.13 -14.71 -29.51
CA TYR A 444 0.18 -15.00 -30.58
C TYR A 444 -0.55 -16.32 -30.33
N ARG A 445 0.20 -17.40 -30.06
CA ARG A 445 -0.37 -18.73 -29.78
C ARG A 445 -1.29 -18.72 -28.56
N ARG A 446 -0.88 -18.06 -27.47
CA ARG A 446 -1.73 -17.98 -26.26
C ARG A 446 -3.03 -17.22 -26.52
N LEU A 447 -2.97 -16.13 -27.29
CA LEU A 447 -4.16 -15.36 -27.64
C LEU A 447 -5.09 -16.16 -28.56
N GLU A 448 -4.55 -16.81 -29.59
CA GLU A 448 -5.31 -17.63 -30.54
C GLU A 448 -5.96 -18.85 -29.88
N ASN A 449 -5.21 -19.55 -29.00
CA ASN A 449 -5.75 -20.65 -28.20
C ASN A 449 -6.90 -20.15 -27.30
N LYS A 450 -6.74 -19.02 -26.61
CA LYS A 450 -7.80 -18.51 -25.73
C LYS A 450 -9.02 -18.01 -26.52
N LEU A 451 -8.82 -17.45 -27.72
CA LEU A 451 -9.92 -17.02 -28.58
C LEU A 451 -10.68 -18.19 -29.21
N SER A 452 -10.02 -19.32 -29.47
CA SER A 452 -10.69 -20.53 -29.98
C SER A 452 -11.47 -21.28 -28.89
N GLU A 453 -11.11 -21.13 -27.62
CA GLU A 453 -11.89 -21.62 -26.48
C GLU A 453 -13.21 -20.85 -26.25
N ILE A 454 -13.32 -19.62 -26.75
CA ILE A 454 -14.48 -18.74 -26.51
C ILE A 454 -15.41 -18.81 -27.73
N GLU A 455 -16.56 -19.49 -27.57
CA GLU A 455 -17.51 -19.78 -28.67
C GLU A 455 -18.14 -18.52 -29.30
N SER A 456 -18.42 -17.47 -28.51
CA SER A 456 -18.93 -16.18 -29.01
C SER A 456 -18.46 -14.99 -28.17
N LEU A 457 -17.95 -13.95 -28.83
CA LEU A 457 -17.51 -12.68 -28.21
C LEU A 457 -18.51 -11.52 -28.46
N ASP A 458 -19.73 -11.84 -28.87
CA ASP A 458 -20.71 -10.86 -29.34
C ASP A 458 -21.27 -10.00 -28.20
N GLU A 459 -21.37 -10.55 -26.98
CA GLU A 459 -21.76 -9.82 -25.75
C GLU A 459 -20.68 -9.92 -24.67
N ILE A 460 -19.94 -8.82 -24.44
CA ILE A 460 -18.95 -8.75 -23.34
C ILE A 460 -19.68 -8.32 -22.06
N LEU A 461 -19.71 -9.20 -21.06
CA LEU A 461 -20.35 -8.99 -19.75
C LEU A 461 -19.55 -8.03 -18.85
N LEU A 462 -18.27 -7.85 -19.16
CA LEU A 462 -17.38 -6.93 -18.45
C LEU A 462 -17.62 -5.48 -18.88
N PRO A 463 -17.37 -4.49 -18.00
CA PRO A 463 -17.45 -3.09 -18.39
C PRO A 463 -16.57 -2.81 -19.62
N ALA A 464 -17.11 -2.10 -20.61
CA ALA A 464 -16.42 -1.82 -21.87
C ALA A 464 -15.06 -1.11 -21.70
N ASN A 465 -14.87 -0.42 -20.58
CA ASN A 465 -13.59 0.18 -20.21
C ASN A 465 -12.51 -0.86 -19.89
N LEU A 466 -12.88 -2.02 -19.36
CA LEU A 466 -11.95 -3.06 -18.92
C LEU A 466 -11.50 -3.96 -20.08
N LEU A 467 -12.45 -4.47 -20.86
CA LEU A 467 -12.19 -5.30 -22.02
C LEU A 467 -13.22 -4.99 -23.11
N SER A 468 -12.75 -4.86 -24.35
CA SER A 468 -13.61 -4.71 -25.52
C SER A 468 -13.08 -5.52 -26.69
N LEU A 469 -13.96 -5.95 -27.60
CA LEU A 469 -13.57 -6.67 -28.81
C LEU A 469 -12.53 -5.87 -29.63
N ASN A 470 -12.69 -4.55 -29.68
CA ASN A 470 -11.74 -3.64 -30.32
C ASN A 470 -10.36 -3.65 -29.66
N SER A 471 -10.31 -3.67 -28.32
CA SER A 471 -9.03 -3.76 -27.60
C SER A 471 -8.30 -5.09 -27.87
N VAL A 472 -9.02 -6.21 -27.91
CA VAL A 472 -8.45 -7.53 -28.22
C VAL A 472 -7.92 -7.58 -29.65
N ARG A 473 -8.72 -7.12 -30.63
CA ARG A 473 -8.27 -7.00 -32.04
C ARG A 473 -7.07 -6.07 -32.20
N SER A 474 -7.02 -4.98 -31.43
CA SER A 474 -5.87 -4.06 -31.46
C SER A 474 -4.60 -4.70 -30.91
N LEU A 475 -4.74 -5.55 -29.87
CA LEU A 475 -3.62 -6.33 -29.33
C LEU A 475 -3.15 -7.37 -30.34
N GLN A 476 -4.06 -8.12 -30.97
CA GLN A 476 -3.72 -9.10 -32.00
C GLN A 476 -2.91 -8.45 -33.14
N LYS A 477 -3.39 -7.33 -33.70
CA LYS A 477 -2.66 -6.57 -34.73
C LYS A 477 -1.30 -6.09 -34.24
N ARG A 478 -1.19 -5.67 -32.99
CA ARG A 478 0.09 -5.25 -32.40
C ARG A 478 1.08 -6.42 -32.31
N ILE A 479 0.62 -7.61 -31.91
CA ILE A 479 1.45 -8.81 -31.81
C ILE A 479 1.95 -9.21 -33.20
N GLU A 480 1.07 -9.24 -34.20
CA GLU A 480 1.41 -9.56 -35.59
C GLU A 480 2.41 -8.56 -36.17
N ASN A 481 2.15 -7.26 -36.04
CA ASN A 481 3.05 -6.21 -36.53
C ASN A 481 4.40 -6.24 -35.81
N GLY A 482 4.40 -6.45 -34.50
CA GLY A 482 5.61 -6.58 -33.69
C GLY A 482 6.45 -7.80 -34.08
N GLY A 483 5.82 -8.95 -34.27
CA GLY A 483 6.46 -10.16 -34.79
C GLY A 483 7.08 -9.93 -36.15
N ASN A 484 6.30 -9.44 -37.12
CA ASN A 484 6.76 -9.15 -38.48
C ASN A 484 7.95 -8.18 -38.51
N SER A 485 7.99 -7.20 -37.61
CA SER A 485 9.12 -6.27 -37.51
C SER A 485 10.43 -6.90 -37.03
N VAL A 486 10.36 -7.99 -36.25
CA VAL A 486 11.53 -8.63 -35.62
C VAL A 486 12.00 -9.86 -36.37
N ILE A 487 11.15 -10.54 -37.16
CA ILE A 487 11.49 -11.79 -37.87
C ILE A 487 12.80 -11.68 -38.65
N THR A 488 12.95 -10.64 -39.47
CA THR A 488 14.15 -10.46 -40.31
C THR A 488 15.42 -10.23 -39.49
N LEU A 489 15.30 -9.47 -38.40
CA LEU A 489 16.40 -9.19 -37.47
C LEU A 489 16.79 -10.44 -36.66
N ALA A 490 15.81 -11.25 -36.27
CA ALA A 490 16.02 -12.52 -35.60
C ALA A 490 16.67 -13.55 -36.53
N GLU A 491 16.25 -13.63 -37.80
CA GLU A 491 16.94 -14.46 -38.80
C GLU A 491 18.40 -14.02 -39.00
N TYR A 492 18.62 -12.71 -39.07
CA TYR A 492 19.97 -12.15 -39.16
C TYR A 492 20.82 -12.50 -37.93
N GLU A 493 20.26 -12.33 -36.72
CA GLU A 493 20.91 -12.73 -35.47
C GLU A 493 21.23 -14.22 -35.44
N LYS A 494 20.28 -15.09 -35.84
CA LYS A 494 20.47 -16.54 -35.92
C LYS A 494 21.61 -16.92 -36.86
N ARG A 495 21.72 -16.24 -38.02
CA ARG A 495 22.82 -16.45 -38.98
C ARG A 495 24.16 -15.97 -38.43
N ASN A 496 24.18 -14.90 -37.64
CA ASN A 496 25.40 -14.36 -37.03
C ASN A 496 25.88 -15.14 -35.80
N HIS A 497 24.97 -15.65 -34.97
CA HIS A 497 25.30 -16.41 -33.76
C HIS A 497 25.68 -17.88 -34.03
N GLY A 498 25.55 -18.35 -35.26
CA GLY A 498 25.89 -19.72 -35.66
C GLY A 498 27.39 -20.01 -35.83
N GLY A 499 28.26 -19.00 -35.78
CA GLY A 499 29.71 -19.18 -35.93
C GLY A 499 30.44 -18.86 -34.64
N SER A 500 30.62 -19.83 -33.74
CA SER A 500 31.69 -19.74 -32.75
C SER A 500 33.01 -19.71 -33.52
N LEU A 501 33.67 -18.56 -33.55
CA LEU A 501 35.02 -18.44 -34.14
C LEU A 501 35.90 -19.52 -33.51
N GLY A 502 36.32 -20.48 -34.33
CA GLY A 502 37.37 -21.40 -33.95
C GLY A 502 38.61 -20.60 -33.56
N LYS A 503 39.35 -21.08 -32.56
CA LYS A 503 40.59 -20.44 -32.08
C LYS A 503 41.59 -20.15 -33.22
N TYR A 504 41.50 -20.92 -34.31
CA TYR A 504 42.37 -20.87 -35.47
C TYR A 504 41.67 -20.37 -36.75
N ASP A 505 40.46 -19.81 -36.63
CA ASP A 505 39.76 -19.25 -37.78
C ASP A 505 40.49 -18.01 -38.30
N LEU A 506 40.78 -18.03 -39.60
CA LEU A 506 41.37 -16.91 -40.33
C LEU A 506 40.45 -15.68 -40.25
N THR A 507 41.06 -14.52 -40.04
CA THR A 507 40.41 -13.21 -40.09
C THR A 507 39.94 -12.88 -41.51
N VAL A 508 39.03 -11.92 -41.64
CA VAL A 508 38.50 -11.51 -42.96
C VAL A 508 39.62 -11.08 -43.90
N ILE A 509 40.64 -10.39 -43.38
CA ILE A 509 41.81 -9.98 -44.17
C ILE A 509 42.68 -11.19 -44.59
N GLU A 510 42.88 -12.17 -43.72
CA GLU A 510 43.64 -13.40 -44.04
C GLU A 510 42.89 -14.32 -45.01
N LYS A 511 41.54 -14.29 -44.98
CA LYS A 511 40.67 -14.97 -45.94
C LYS A 511 40.64 -14.29 -47.32
N LEU A 512 41.05 -13.03 -47.40
CA LEU A 512 41.09 -12.28 -48.66
C LEU A 512 42.08 -12.92 -49.65
N ASP A 513 43.21 -13.43 -49.14
CA ASP A 513 44.25 -14.09 -49.92
C ASP A 513 43.86 -15.50 -50.38
N SER A 514 42.94 -16.16 -49.68
CA SER A 514 42.58 -17.59 -49.88
C SER A 514 41.30 -17.84 -50.71
N LYS A 515 40.69 -16.77 -51.24
CA LYS A 515 39.51 -16.71 -52.15
C LYS A 515 38.17 -17.22 -51.60
N LYS A 516 37.13 -16.45 -51.98
CA LYS A 516 35.69 -16.48 -51.63
C LYS A 516 35.38 -16.10 -50.18
N ILE A 517 35.07 -14.82 -50.01
CA ILE A 517 34.49 -14.26 -48.79
C ILE A 517 32.97 -14.46 -48.87
N LEU A 518 32.40 -15.21 -47.94
CA LEU A 518 30.95 -15.29 -47.75
C LEU A 518 30.48 -14.14 -46.86
N PRO A 519 29.22 -13.68 -46.97
CA PRO A 519 28.67 -12.69 -46.05
C PRO A 519 28.77 -13.11 -44.56
N THR A 520 28.78 -14.41 -44.30
CA THR A 520 28.96 -15.00 -42.95
C THR A 520 30.39 -14.83 -42.40
N ASP A 521 31.38 -14.65 -43.27
CA ASP A 521 32.78 -14.42 -42.85
C ASP A 521 32.99 -13.00 -42.31
N ILE A 522 32.13 -12.04 -42.67
CA ILE A 522 32.23 -10.63 -42.31
C ILE A 522 31.74 -10.42 -40.87
N GLN A 523 32.51 -10.91 -39.91
CA GLN A 523 32.27 -10.71 -38.49
C GLN A 523 33.09 -9.53 -37.97
N LEU A 524 32.42 -8.52 -37.40
CA LEU A 524 33.09 -7.31 -36.85
C LEU A 524 34.17 -7.61 -35.80
N LYS A 525 34.08 -8.77 -35.13
CA LYS A 525 35.04 -9.22 -34.11
C LYS A 525 36.30 -9.89 -34.68
N ASN A 526 36.30 -10.29 -35.96
CA ASN A 526 37.40 -11.03 -36.61
C ASN A 526 37.82 -10.40 -37.96
N LEU A 527 37.74 -9.06 -38.07
CA LEU A 527 38.12 -8.33 -39.28
C LEU A 527 39.63 -8.37 -39.52
N PHE A 528 40.43 -8.16 -38.47
CA PHE A 528 41.89 -8.04 -38.53
C PHE A 528 42.53 -8.62 -37.25
N PRO A 529 43.68 -9.31 -37.35
CA PRO A 529 44.40 -9.83 -36.19
C PRO A 529 45.18 -8.71 -35.50
N LEU A 530 44.57 -8.05 -34.51
CA LEU A 530 45.26 -7.01 -33.70
C LEU A 530 46.44 -7.55 -32.88
N LYS A 531 46.51 -8.87 -32.67
CA LYS A 531 47.62 -9.57 -32.01
C LYS A 531 48.04 -10.76 -32.88
N PRO A 532 49.34 -11.08 -32.93
CA PRO A 532 49.81 -12.26 -33.65
C PRO A 532 49.17 -13.51 -33.04
N LYS A 533 48.44 -14.28 -33.86
CA LYS A 533 47.87 -15.57 -33.48
C LYS A 533 48.79 -16.68 -33.98
N MET A 534 49.12 -17.63 -33.11
CA MET A 534 49.86 -18.84 -33.51
C MET A 534 48.90 -19.76 -34.27
N LEU A 535 49.12 -19.91 -35.57
CA LEU A 535 48.35 -20.81 -36.44
C LEU A 535 49.09 -22.15 -36.60
N PRO A 536 48.39 -23.30 -36.57
CA PRO A 536 48.99 -24.57 -36.91
C PRO A 536 49.36 -24.56 -38.39
N ILE A 537 50.65 -24.67 -38.69
CA ILE A 537 51.13 -24.88 -40.05
C ILE A 537 51.15 -26.39 -40.28
N PRO A 538 50.52 -26.92 -41.34
CA PRO A 538 50.64 -28.34 -41.63
C PRO A 538 52.12 -28.68 -41.83
N SER A 539 52.54 -29.84 -41.30
CA SER A 539 53.89 -30.35 -41.59
C SER A 539 54.12 -30.32 -43.10
N LYS A 540 55.32 -29.93 -43.53
CA LYS A 540 55.69 -29.95 -44.96
C LYS A 540 55.20 -31.27 -45.58
N PRO A 541 54.55 -31.24 -46.75
CA PRO A 541 54.09 -32.46 -47.39
C PRO A 541 55.27 -33.41 -47.49
N THR A 542 55.07 -34.65 -47.06
CA THR A 542 56.08 -35.71 -47.17
C THR A 542 56.37 -35.96 -48.64
N LEU A 543 57.40 -35.30 -49.15
CA LEU A 543 57.85 -35.43 -50.51
C LEU A 543 58.87 -36.54 -50.54
N PHE A 544 58.45 -37.71 -51.00
CA PHE A 544 59.37 -38.82 -51.23
C PHE A 544 60.19 -38.51 -52.49
N ASP A 545 61.51 -38.52 -52.35
CA ASP A 545 62.38 -38.43 -53.51
C ASP A 545 62.40 -39.78 -54.24
N LEU A 546 61.39 -39.99 -55.07
CA LEU A 546 61.23 -41.20 -55.86
C LEU A 546 62.34 -41.36 -56.91
N ALA A 547 63.10 -40.30 -57.23
CA ALA A 547 64.21 -40.37 -58.18
C ALA A 547 65.38 -41.20 -57.65
N PHE A 548 65.55 -41.27 -56.33
CA PHE A 548 66.57 -42.10 -55.68
C PHE A 548 66.38 -43.60 -55.98
N ASN A 549 65.13 -44.05 -56.17
CA ASN A 549 64.81 -45.44 -56.53
C ASN A 549 65.31 -45.83 -57.95
N TYR A 550 65.68 -44.85 -58.77
CA TYR A 550 66.16 -45.06 -60.14
C TYR A 550 67.68 -44.90 -60.29
N ILE A 551 68.41 -44.68 -59.18
CA ILE A 551 69.88 -44.67 -59.20
C ILE A 551 70.36 -46.13 -59.18
N THR A 552 70.63 -46.67 -60.38
CA THR A 552 71.30 -47.96 -60.55
C THR A 552 72.81 -47.75 -60.65
N TYR A 553 73.59 -48.44 -59.81
CA TYR A 553 75.04 -48.55 -60.00
C TYR A 553 75.33 -49.59 -61.09
N ASP A 554 76.19 -49.26 -62.05
CA ASP A 554 76.66 -50.20 -63.07
C ASP A 554 77.44 -51.35 -62.41
N LYS A 555 76.71 -52.41 -62.02
CA LYS A 555 77.30 -53.71 -61.73
C LYS A 555 77.10 -54.59 -62.96
N GLN A 556 78.24 -55.04 -63.48
CA GLN A 556 78.44 -55.95 -64.59
C GLN A 556 77.28 -56.94 -64.80
N GLU A 557 76.85 -57.02 -66.06
CA GLU A 557 75.71 -57.81 -66.53
C GLU A 557 75.66 -59.23 -65.98
N PRO A 558 74.46 -59.69 -65.62
CA PRO A 558 74.05 -61.03 -65.98
C PRO A 558 72.82 -60.99 -66.87
N SER A 559 72.89 -61.84 -67.89
CA SER A 559 71.91 -62.10 -68.91
C SER A 559 70.56 -62.63 -68.37
N ALA A 560 69.54 -62.35 -69.18
CA ALA A 560 68.15 -62.71 -69.06
C ALA A 560 67.83 -64.09 -68.45
N SER A 561 66.71 -64.16 -67.74
CA SER A 561 65.77 -65.28 -67.85
C SER A 561 64.35 -64.83 -67.50
N GLN A 562 63.42 -65.21 -68.39
CA GLN A 562 61.98 -65.09 -68.28
C GLN A 562 61.44 -65.90 -67.08
N VAL A 563 60.20 -65.64 -66.66
CA VAL A 563 59.08 -66.60 -66.69
C VAL A 563 57.80 -65.91 -66.21
N LYS A 564 56.74 -66.08 -66.99
CA LYS A 564 55.34 -65.78 -66.67
C LYS A 564 54.83 -66.81 -65.66
N ASP A 565 53.89 -66.43 -64.80
CA ASP A 565 52.65 -67.21 -64.66
C ASP A 565 51.56 -66.41 -63.94
N SER A 566 50.40 -66.42 -64.56
CA SER A 566 49.08 -66.06 -64.02
C SER A 566 48.38 -67.34 -63.59
N VAL A 567 47.54 -67.32 -62.53
CA VAL A 567 46.26 -68.05 -62.42
C VAL A 567 45.58 -67.83 -61.03
N THR A 568 44.38 -67.24 -61.11
CA THR A 568 43.09 -67.39 -60.36
C THR A 568 42.94 -67.52 -58.83
N GLU A 569 41.94 -66.76 -58.35
CA GLU A 569 40.77 -67.08 -57.49
C GLU A 569 40.89 -68.14 -56.37
N THR A 570 40.54 -67.78 -55.13
CA THR A 570 39.22 -68.07 -54.51
C THR A 570 39.20 -67.77 -52.99
N GLU A 571 38.04 -67.25 -52.57
CA GLU A 571 37.28 -67.56 -51.35
C GLU A 571 37.80 -67.35 -49.91
N SER A 572 36.81 -66.94 -49.15
CA SER A 572 36.67 -66.61 -47.74
C SER A 572 36.68 -67.81 -46.77
N ILE A 573 36.66 -67.44 -45.47
CA ILE A 573 36.07 -68.15 -44.31
C ILE A 573 37.08 -68.68 -43.29
N SER A 574 37.28 -67.86 -42.23
CA SER A 574 37.12 -68.19 -40.79
C SER A 574 38.03 -69.28 -40.19
N GLN A 575 38.30 -69.45 -38.89
CA GLN A 575 37.66 -69.25 -37.59
C GLN A 575 38.85 -69.34 -36.59
N THR A 576 39.06 -68.45 -35.60
CA THR A 576 38.74 -68.58 -34.15
C THR A 576 39.09 -69.95 -33.50
N PRO A 577 39.15 -70.14 -32.15
CA PRO A 577 39.01 -69.22 -30.98
C PRO A 577 40.06 -69.53 -29.85
N ILE A 578 40.01 -68.87 -28.68
CA ILE A 578 39.65 -69.40 -27.32
C ILE A 578 40.66 -68.72 -26.35
N SER A 579 40.40 -68.22 -25.12
CA SER A 579 39.29 -68.09 -24.17
C SER A 579 39.76 -67.13 -23.05
N ASN A 580 38.93 -66.19 -22.59
CA ASN A 580 38.23 -66.18 -21.30
C ASN A 580 39.06 -66.55 -20.05
N GLU A 581 39.09 -65.66 -19.06
CA GLU A 581 38.38 -65.89 -17.79
C GLU A 581 38.10 -64.61 -17.00
N GLN A 582 36.92 -64.61 -16.38
CA GLN A 582 36.33 -63.63 -15.48
C GLN A 582 36.81 -63.86 -14.04
N THR A 583 36.74 -62.84 -13.17
CA THR A 583 35.84 -62.83 -11.99
C THR A 583 36.05 -61.60 -11.08
N GLU A 584 34.93 -60.90 -10.85
CA GLU A 584 34.35 -60.39 -9.60
C GLU A 584 35.17 -59.64 -8.52
N GLY A 585 34.55 -58.57 -7.97
CA GLY A 585 34.70 -58.20 -6.56
C GLY A 585 34.74 -56.69 -6.21
N GLU A 586 33.59 -56.06 -6.00
CA GLU A 586 33.42 -54.89 -5.10
C GLU A 586 33.60 -55.31 -3.60
N PRO A 587 33.60 -54.44 -2.54
CA PRO A 587 33.67 -52.97 -2.42
C PRO A 587 34.53 -52.45 -1.22
N LYS A 588 34.47 -51.11 -0.96
CA LYS A 588 34.66 -50.38 0.33
C LYS A 588 36.06 -49.83 0.69
N LYS A 589 36.19 -48.50 0.88
CA LYS A 589 36.04 -47.80 2.19
C LYS A 589 36.41 -46.30 2.14
N LYS A 590 35.58 -45.55 2.87
CA LYS A 590 35.64 -44.16 3.34
C LYS A 590 37.01 -43.69 3.84
N ARG A 591 37.34 -42.41 3.59
CA ARG A 591 37.90 -41.50 4.61
C ARG A 591 37.40 -40.07 4.37
N GLY A 592 36.51 -39.61 5.26
CA GLY A 592 36.38 -38.20 5.59
C GLY A 592 37.36 -37.85 6.70
N PHE A 593 37.89 -36.63 6.69
CA PHE A 593 38.53 -36.00 7.84
C PHE A 593 38.47 -34.47 7.64
N LEU A 594 38.04 -33.74 8.69
CA LEU A 594 37.81 -32.29 8.81
C LEU A 594 36.38 -31.85 8.40
N GLY A 595 35.40 -31.64 9.28
CA GLY A 595 35.48 -31.40 10.72
C GLY A 595 35.93 -29.97 11.03
N LEU A 596 35.04 -28.98 10.86
CA LEU A 596 35.21 -27.62 11.40
C LEU A 596 33.86 -26.86 11.45
N PHE A 597 32.94 -27.37 12.29
CA PHE A 597 32.08 -26.52 13.11
C PHE A 597 32.48 -26.79 14.55
N GLY A 598 32.94 -25.75 15.26
CA GLY A 598 33.45 -25.90 16.62
C GLY A 598 33.99 -24.61 17.25
N ARG A 599 33.32 -23.47 17.03
CA ARG A 599 33.01 -22.44 18.03
C ARG A 599 32.22 -21.30 17.41
#